data_AF-A0A817PRZ2-F1
#
_entry.id   AF-A0A817PRZ2-F1
#
_cell.length_a   1.000
_cell.length_b   1.000
_cell.length_c   1.000
_cell.angle_alpha   90.00
_cell.angle_beta   90.00
_cell.angle_gamma   90.00
#
_symmetry.space_group_name_H-M   'P 1'
#
loop_
_entity.id
_entity.type
_entity.pdbx_description
1 polymer ?
#
loop_
_entity_poly.entity_id
_entity_poly.type
_entity_poly.pdbx_seq_one_letter_code
_entity_poly.pdbx_strand_id
1 'polypeptide(L)'
;MTSITSNQLIIGNQRKLKHILDANKIDYIDIDVSDPKNVNEKEFLQRTLTSSNKTLNLPQIFINDEYCCDFDGLLSAVETNTVKDILKLDN
;
A
#
# COMPACT_ATOMS: atom_id res chain seq x y z
N MET A 1 11.11 -16.42 -20.19
CA MET A 1 10.16 -16.67 -19.08
C MET A 1 10.75 -16.07 -17.82
N THR A 2 10.46 -14.80 -17.50
CA THR A 2 11.12 -14.08 -16.40
C THR A 2 10.16 -13.05 -15.79
N SER A 3 9.02 -13.50 -15.25
CA SER A 3 8.12 -12.58 -14.53
C SER A 3 7.26 -13.22 -13.44
N ILE A 4 7.43 -14.52 -13.12
CA ILE A 4 6.55 -15.18 -12.14
C ILE A 4 6.99 -14.83 -10.71
N THR A 5 8.29 -14.75 -10.44
CA THR A 5 8.83 -14.60 -9.08
C THR A 5 8.58 -13.21 -8.47
N SER A 6 8.72 -12.13 -9.25
CA SER A 6 8.50 -10.76 -8.75
C SER A 6 7.03 -10.51 -8.41
N ASN A 7 6.11 -11.09 -9.18
CA ASN A 7 4.68 -10.95 -8.95
C ASN A 7 4.23 -11.68 -7.67
N GLN A 8 4.76 -12.88 -7.42
CA GLN A 8 4.43 -13.64 -6.20
C GLN A 8 4.81 -12.90 -4.91
N LEU A 9 5.95 -12.19 -4.91
CA LEU A 9 6.37 -11.36 -3.77
C LEU A 9 5.41 -10.19 -3.53
N ILE A 10 5.01 -9.50 -4.61
CA ILE A 10 4.06 -8.37 -4.54
C ILE A 10 2.71 -8.85 -4.02
N ILE A 11 2.19 -9.96 -4.55
CA ILE A 11 0.93 -10.57 -4.10
C ILE A 11 1.01 -10.99 -2.62
N GLY A 12 2.14 -11.58 -2.21
CA GLY A 12 2.40 -11.93 -0.82
C GLY A 12 2.35 -10.73 0.12
N ASN A 13 3.00 -9.62 -0.28
CA ASN A 13 3.01 -8.38 0.49
C ASN A 13 1.62 -7.74 0.55
N GLN A 14 0.89 -7.69 -0.58
CA GLN A 14 -0.50 -7.22 -0.63
C GLN A 14 -1.40 -8.02 0.32
N ARG A 15 -1.29 -9.35 0.30
CA ARG A 15 -2.08 -10.22 1.18
C ARG A 15 -1.74 -10.00 2.65
N LYS A 16 -0.45 -9.85 2.98
CA LYS A 16 0.01 -9.61 4.35
C LYS A 16 -0.47 -8.25 4.86
N LEU A 17 -0.42 -7.22 4.02
CA LEU A 17 -0.93 -5.89 4.33
C LEU A 17 -2.43 -5.92 4.65
N LYS A 18 -3.24 -6.55 3.80
CA LYS A 18 -4.68 -6.76 4.05
C LYS A 18 -4.91 -7.46 5.38
N HIS A 19 -4.19 -8.54 5.64
CA HIS A 19 -4.29 -9.28 6.89
C HIS A 19 -3.97 -8.43 8.13
N ILE A 20 -2.96 -7.55 8.05
CA ILE A 20 -2.62 -6.62 9.14
C ILE A 20 -3.76 -5.63 9.39
N LEU A 21 -4.32 -5.04 8.33
CA LEU A 21 -5.42 -4.09 8.44
C LEU A 21 -6.67 -4.75 9.04
N ASP A 22 -7.03 -5.93 8.54
CA ASP A 22 -8.11 -6.76 9.07
C ASP A 22 -7.89 -7.12 10.55
N ALA A 23 -6.67 -7.54 10.94
CA ALA A 23 -6.34 -7.86 12.32
C ALA A 23 -6.47 -6.66 13.27
N ASN A 24 -6.21 -5.45 12.77
CA ASN A 24 -6.35 -4.21 13.53
C ASN A 24 -7.78 -3.61 13.46
N LYS A 25 -8.71 -4.27 12.75
CA LYS A 25 -10.07 -3.78 12.47
C LYS A 25 -10.07 -2.40 11.82
N ILE A 26 -9.19 -2.21 10.85
CA ILE A 26 -9.06 -0.96 10.11
C ILE A 26 -9.81 -1.14 8.80
N ASP A 27 -10.79 -0.26 8.56
CA ASP A 27 -11.47 -0.21 7.26
C ASP A 27 -10.53 0.32 6.18
N TYR A 28 -10.50 -0.35 5.03
CA TYR A 28 -9.67 0.03 3.88
C TYR A 28 -10.40 -0.24 2.57
N ILE A 29 -10.01 0.49 1.52
CA ILE A 29 -10.50 0.30 0.16
C ILE A 29 -9.36 -0.29 -0.67
N ASP A 30 -9.61 -1.46 -1.27
CA ASP A 30 -8.67 -2.08 -2.20
C ASP A 30 -8.88 -1.51 -3.59
N ILE A 31 -7.89 -0.77 -4.09
CA ILE A 31 -7.92 -0.15 -5.42
C ILE A 31 -6.98 -0.93 -6.33
N ASP A 32 -7.54 -1.70 -7.25
CA ASP A 32 -6.73 -2.38 -8.27
C ASP A 32 -6.35 -1.40 -9.38
N VAL A 33 -5.11 -0.91 -9.31
CA VAL A 33 -4.51 -0.04 -10.34
C VAL A 33 -4.27 -0.72 -11.68
N SER A 34 -4.47 -2.05 -11.77
CA SER A 34 -4.43 -2.79 -13.03
C SER A 34 -5.75 -2.69 -13.80
N ASP A 35 -6.86 -2.39 -13.09
CA ASP A 35 -8.17 -2.23 -13.71
C ASP A 35 -8.22 -0.90 -14.50
N PRO A 36 -8.65 -0.92 -15.77
CA PRO A 36 -8.79 0.29 -16.58
C PRO A 36 -9.79 1.31 -16.00
N LYS A 37 -10.65 0.94 -15.05
CA LYS A 37 -11.53 1.86 -14.33
C LYS A 37 -10.77 2.78 -13.37
N ASN A 38 -9.60 2.34 -12.90
CA ASN A 38 -8.78 3.03 -11.90
C ASN A 38 -7.56 3.72 -12.55
N VAL A 39 -7.66 4.11 -13.83
CA VAL A 39 -6.55 4.78 -14.54
C VAL A 39 -6.13 6.07 -13.86
N ASN A 40 -7.09 6.84 -13.32
CA ASN A 40 -6.79 8.07 -12.59
C ASN A 40 -5.95 7.79 -11.33
N GLU A 41 -6.34 6.80 -10.53
CA GLU A 41 -5.62 6.35 -9.33
C GLU A 41 -4.21 5.85 -9.70
N LYS A 42 -4.10 5.10 -10.79
CA LYS A 42 -2.82 4.62 -11.31
C LYS A 42 -1.91 5.77 -11.75
N GLU A 43 -2.45 6.77 -12.43
CA GLU A 43 -1.70 7.97 -12.81
C GLU A 43 -1.26 8.77 -11.58
N PHE A 44 -2.16 8.94 -10.60
CA PHE A 44 -1.86 9.61 -9.35
C PHE A 44 -0.74 8.89 -8.57
N LEU A 45 -0.84 7.57 -8.44
CA LEU A 45 0.18 6.71 -7.83
C LEU A 45 1.53 6.87 -8.55
N GLN A 46 1.55 6.76 -9.88
CA GLN A 46 2.76 6.91 -10.67
C GLN A 46 3.38 8.30 -10.52
N ARG A 47 2.57 9.37 -10.55
CA ARG A 47 3.06 10.74 -10.35
C ARG A 47 3.68 10.90 -8.97
N THR A 48 2.98 10.47 -7.92
CA THR A 48 3.47 10.55 -6.54
C THR A 48 4.78 9.80 -6.35
N LEU A 49 4.88 8.57 -6.86
CA LEU A 49 6.12 7.79 -6.74
C LEU A 49 7.28 8.36 -7.58
N THR A 50 6.98 8.85 -8.79
CA THR A 50 7.97 9.51 -9.65
C THR A 50 8.48 10.79 -8.97
N SER A 51 7.60 11.59 -8.37
CA SER A 51 7.97 12.78 -7.60
C SER A 51 8.80 12.44 -6.36
N SER A 52 8.57 11.29 -5.73
CA SER A 52 9.37 10.82 -4.59
C SER A 52 10.63 10.03 -4.99
N ASN A 53 10.97 9.92 -6.28
CA ASN A 53 12.05 9.04 -6.79
C ASN A 53 11.96 7.59 -6.26
N LYS A 54 10.75 7.14 -5.94
CA LYS A 54 10.49 5.77 -5.49
C LYS A 54 10.09 4.92 -6.69
N THR A 55 10.60 3.70 -6.73
CA THR A 55 10.16 2.69 -7.69
C THR A 55 8.69 2.38 -7.46
N LEU A 56 7.92 2.04 -8.50
CA LEU A 56 6.53 1.58 -8.37
C LEU A 56 6.47 0.19 -7.70
N ASN A 57 6.73 0.14 -6.40
CA ASN A 57 6.63 -1.06 -5.58
C ASN A 57 5.26 -1.11 -4.89
N LEU A 58 4.34 -1.88 -5.44
CA LEU A 58 3.08 -2.22 -4.75
C LEU A 58 3.36 -3.24 -3.63
N PRO A 59 2.64 -3.21 -2.50
CA PRO A 59 1.53 -2.31 -2.15
C PRO A 59 1.98 -0.97 -1.54
N GLN A 60 1.17 0.08 -1.77
CA GLN A 60 1.33 1.43 -1.24
C GLN A 60 0.04 1.85 -0.54
N ILE A 61 0.14 2.55 0.61
CA ILE A 61 -1.02 2.99 1.38
C ILE A 61 -1.21 4.50 1.23
N PHE A 62 -2.44 4.89 0.93
CA PHE A 62 -2.89 6.28 0.86
C PHE A 62 -4.05 6.50 1.83
N ILE A 63 -4.13 7.69 2.41
CA ILE A 63 -5.17 8.11 3.34
C ILE A 63 -5.69 9.46 2.85
N ASN A 64 -6.97 9.55 2.50
CA ASN A 64 -7.59 10.79 1.99
C ASN A 64 -6.77 11.45 0.87
N ASP A 65 -6.37 10.67 -0.15
CA ASP A 65 -5.52 11.10 -1.27
C ASP A 65 -4.08 11.51 -0.89
N GLU A 66 -3.68 11.41 0.38
CA GLU A 66 -2.29 11.62 0.79
C GLU A 66 -1.53 10.31 0.91
N TYR A 67 -0.30 10.30 0.39
CA TYR A 67 0.62 9.19 0.60
C TYR A 67 0.91 9.01 2.09
N CYS A 68 0.67 7.81 2.63
CA CYS A 68 0.93 7.48 4.03
C CYS A 68 2.26 6.74 4.16
N CYS A 69 2.33 5.52 3.64
CA CYS A 69 3.50 4.66 3.79
C CYS A 69 3.53 3.52 2.76
N ASP A 70 4.73 2.97 2.57
CA ASP A 70 4.92 1.72 1.84
C ASP A 70 4.67 0.51 2.75
N PHE A 71 4.66 -0.68 2.15
CA PHE A 71 4.62 -1.95 2.89
C PHE A 71 5.64 -2.07 4.04
N ASP A 72 6.87 -1.60 3.83
CA ASP A 72 7.94 -1.66 4.84
C ASP A 72 7.64 -0.75 6.04
N GLY A 73 7.11 0.44 5.78
CA GLY A 73 6.68 1.37 6.83
C GLY A 73 5.53 0.82 7.66
N LEU A 74 4.57 0.13 7.02
CA LEU A 74 3.52 -0.59 7.75
C LEU A 74 4.11 -1.72 8.61
N LEU A 75 5.06 -2.49 8.07
CA LEU A 75 5.67 -3.59 8.79
C LEU A 75 6.38 -3.09 10.06
N SER A 76 7.16 -2.02 9.93
CA SER A 76 7.82 -1.38 11.07
C SER A 76 6.81 -0.88 12.11
N ALA A 77 5.71 -0.28 11.67
CA ALA A 77 4.65 0.15 12.58
C ALA A 77 3.94 -1.03 13.28
N VAL A 78 3.82 -2.20 12.63
CA VAL A 78 3.32 -3.42 13.27
C VAL A 78 4.27 -3.89 14.37
N GLU A 79 5.58 -3.85 14.10
CA GLU A 79 6.61 -4.22 15.08
C GLU A 79 6.62 -3.29 16.30
N THR A 80 6.38 -2.00 16.10
CA THR A 80 6.29 -1.00 17.17
C THR A 80 4.89 -0.82 17.75
N ASN A 81 3.90 -1.54 17.23
CA ASN A 81 2.48 -1.40 17.58
C ASN A 81 1.88 0.01 17.36
N THR A 82 2.47 0.82 16.47
CA THR A 82 2.05 2.19 16.13
C THR A 82 1.31 2.27 14.79
N VAL A 83 0.68 1.16 14.36
CA VAL A 83 -0.05 1.06 13.08
C VAL A 83 -1.15 2.12 13.01
N LYS A 84 -1.90 2.31 14.10
CA LYS A 84 -3.00 3.27 14.15
C LYS A 84 -2.52 4.72 14.11
N ASP A 85 -1.41 5.02 14.78
CA ASP A 85 -0.77 6.34 14.74
C ASP A 85 -0.34 6.72 13.32
N ILE A 86 0.35 5.83 12.61
CA ILE A 86 0.82 6.13 11.25
C ILE A 86 -0.35 6.27 10.28
N LEU A 87 -1.43 5.52 10.51
CA LEU A 87 -2.66 5.60 9.73
C LEU A 87 -3.55 6.79 10.14
N LYS A 88 -3.08 7.66 11.06
CA LYS A 88 -3.84 8.81 11.57
C LYS A 88 -5.26 8.43 12.03
N LEU A 89 -5.44 7.21 12.55
CA LEU A 89 -6.74 6.68 13.01
C LEU A 89 -7.03 7.01 14.48
N ASP A 90 -6.15 7.78 15.13
CA ASP A 90 -6.32 8.20 16.52
C ASP A 90 -7.31 9.37 16.61
N ASN A 91 -8.55 9.07 17.02
CA ASN A 91 -9.48 10.03 17.62
C ASN A 91 -10.46 9.31 18.56
#